data_AF-A0AAX4HLE1-F1
#
_entry.id   AF-A0AAX4HLE1-F1
#
_cell.length_a   1.000
_cell.length_b   1.000
_cell.length_c   1.000
_cell.angle_alpha   90.00
_cell.angle_beta   90.00
_cell.angle_gamma   90.00
#
_symmetry.space_group_name_H-M   'P 1'
#
loop_
_entity.id
_entity.type
_entity.pdbx_description
1 polymer ?
#
loop_
_entity_poly.entity_id
_entity_poly.type
_entity_poly.pdbx_seq_one_letter_code
_entity_poly.pdbx_strand_id
1 'polypeptide(L)'
;MSLPVYQHINLKTGSLDELNAILNQELNLKHPVTIGLKALDLDQQRELIGLIENYFVSHNLSYKFPYPVYLISDHEASITKVPLVKKQDELPKFFTQRDSKMNVKESHLAGKNKLLQQEVRNSDASSNTKDAQNYGEAHRIIYELEEERKFYRLILNRLVKGKK
;
A
#
# COMPACT_ATOMS: atom_id res chain seq x y z
N MET A 1 -1.22 -9.02 -1.80
CA MET A 1 -1.95 -7.76 -2.10
C MET A 1 -1.54 -7.38 -3.50
N SER A 2 -2.47 -7.37 -4.46
CA SER A 2 -2.18 -6.95 -5.83
C SER A 2 -1.94 -5.45 -5.85
N LEU A 3 -0.84 -5.01 -6.47
CA LEU A 3 -0.58 -3.59 -6.66
C LEU A 3 -1.69 -2.98 -7.54
N PRO A 4 -2.10 -1.73 -7.30
CA PRO A 4 -3.08 -1.06 -8.15
C PRO A 4 -2.47 -0.81 -9.54
N VAL A 5 -2.96 -1.54 -10.54
CA VAL A 5 -2.57 -1.35 -11.96
C VAL A 5 -3.67 -0.58 -12.69
N TYR A 6 -3.31 0.17 -13.74
CA TYR A 6 -4.28 0.84 -14.59
C TYR A 6 -5.33 -0.10 -15.17
N GLN A 7 -6.60 0.22 -14.94
CA GLN A 7 -7.72 -0.33 -15.70
C GLN A 7 -7.95 0.52 -16.94
N HIS A 8 -7.87 -0.10 -18.12
CA HIS A 8 -8.08 0.57 -19.40
C HIS A 8 -9.52 0.33 -19.88
N ILE A 9 -10.27 1.41 -20.06
CA ILE A 9 -11.63 1.41 -20.61
C ILE A 9 -11.56 2.12 -21.96
N ASN A 10 -11.88 1.44 -23.06
CA ASN A 10 -11.85 2.03 -24.40
C ASN A 10 -13.29 2.23 -24.89
N LEU A 11 -13.67 3.49 -25.12
CA LEU A 11 -14.97 3.82 -25.69
C LEU A 11 -14.89 3.73 -27.22
N LYS A 12 -15.66 2.83 -27.80
CA LYS A 12 -15.71 2.61 -29.27
C LYS A 12 -16.78 3.44 -29.96
N THR A 13 -17.72 3.97 -29.19
CA THR A 13 -19.00 4.49 -29.65
C THR A 13 -19.36 5.72 -28.82
N GLY A 14 -19.92 6.73 -29.47
CA GLY A 14 -20.32 7.98 -28.84
C GLY A 14 -21.67 7.92 -28.11
N SER A 15 -22.28 6.75 -27.97
CA SER A 15 -23.63 6.64 -27.40
C SER A 15 -23.63 6.83 -25.89
N LEU A 16 -24.49 7.73 -25.42
CA LEU A 16 -24.74 8.04 -24.01
C LEU A 16 -25.08 6.81 -23.15
N ASP A 17 -25.90 5.89 -23.67
CA ASP A 17 -26.35 4.72 -22.90
C ASP A 17 -25.21 3.76 -22.59
N GLU A 18 -24.28 3.57 -23.54
CA GLU A 18 -23.11 2.75 -23.34
C GLU A 18 -22.12 3.41 -22.37
N LEU A 19 -21.93 4.73 -22.44
CA LEU A 19 -21.13 5.46 -21.46
C LEU A 19 -21.67 5.24 -20.04
N ASN A 20 -22.97 5.37 -19.84
CA ASN A 20 -23.61 5.16 -18.54
C ASN A 20 -23.49 3.72 -18.06
N ALA A 21 -23.63 2.73 -18.95
CA ALA A 21 -23.43 1.33 -18.61
C ALA A 21 -21.99 1.06 -18.15
N ILE A 22 -21.00 1.59 -18.88
CA ILE A 22 -19.57 1.44 -18.57
C ILE A 22 -19.20 2.15 -17.26
N LEU A 23 -19.68 3.38 -17.06
CA LEU A 23 -19.41 4.13 -15.83
C LEU A 23 -20.03 3.48 -14.60
N ASN A 24 -21.17 2.80 -14.73
CA ASN A 24 -21.82 2.16 -13.59
C ASN A 24 -21.35 0.72 -13.34
N GLN A 25 -20.99 -0.03 -14.39
CA GLN A 25 -20.64 -1.45 -14.28
C GLN A 25 -19.13 -1.69 -14.26
N GLU A 26 -18.36 -0.94 -15.04
CA GLU A 26 -16.94 -1.18 -15.24
C GLU A 26 -16.04 -0.23 -14.44
N LEU A 27 -16.56 0.91 -13.97
CA LEU A 27 -15.76 1.88 -13.22
C LEU A 27 -15.38 1.33 -11.83
N ASN A 28 -14.17 0.80 -11.71
CA ASN A 28 -13.64 0.32 -10.44
C ASN A 28 -12.66 1.34 -9.84
N LEU A 29 -13.18 2.22 -8.98
CA LEU A 29 -12.38 3.23 -8.28
C LEU A 29 -11.36 2.65 -7.28
N LYS A 30 -11.28 1.33 -7.09
CA LYS A 30 -10.22 0.67 -6.30
C LYS A 30 -8.89 0.57 -7.06
N HIS A 31 -8.88 0.93 -8.34
CA HIS A 31 -7.71 0.97 -9.20
C HIS A 31 -7.70 2.31 -9.97
N PRO A 32 -6.52 2.78 -10.41
CA PRO A 32 -6.46 3.92 -11.31
C PRO A 32 -7.09 3.55 -12.66
N VAL A 33 -7.91 4.43 -13.21
CA VAL A 33 -8.67 4.17 -14.44
C VAL A 33 -8.19 5.09 -15.55
N THR A 34 -8.12 4.57 -16.76
CA THR A 34 -7.90 5.37 -17.97
C THR A 34 -9.06 5.15 -18.94
N ILE A 35 -9.68 6.22 -19.41
CA ILE A 35 -10.76 6.16 -20.41
C ILE A 35 -10.21 6.66 -21.74
N GLY A 36 -10.15 5.78 -22.73
CA GLY A 36 -9.71 6.08 -24.08
C GLY A 36 -10.84 6.64 -24.94
N LEU A 37 -10.67 7.88 -25.41
CA LEU A 37 -11.63 8.58 -26.27
C LEU A 37 -11.14 8.73 -27.73
N LYS A 38 -9.91 8.33 -28.02
CA LYS A 38 -9.27 8.53 -29.33
C LYS A 38 -9.94 7.87 -30.53
N ALA A 39 -10.79 6.88 -30.30
CA ALA A 39 -11.51 6.21 -31.39
C ALA A 39 -12.69 7.05 -31.93
N LEU A 40 -13.01 8.17 -31.27
CA LEU A 40 -14.18 9.00 -31.56
C LEU A 40 -13.78 10.31 -32.21
N ASP A 41 -14.71 10.93 -32.92
CA ASP A 41 -14.53 12.26 -33.51
C ASP A 41 -14.36 13.34 -32.44
N LEU A 42 -13.64 14.42 -32.75
CA LEU A 42 -13.32 15.47 -31.78
C LEU A 42 -14.56 16.07 -31.09
N ASP A 43 -15.66 16.25 -31.82
CA ASP A 43 -16.91 16.78 -31.26
C ASP A 43 -17.53 15.80 -30.26
N GLN A 44 -17.56 14.51 -30.59
CA GLN A 44 -18.04 13.44 -29.70
C GLN A 44 -17.16 13.30 -28.46
N GLN A 45 -15.83 13.42 -28.62
CA GLN A 45 -14.90 13.41 -27.48
C GLN A 45 -15.24 14.53 -26.50
N ARG A 46 -15.52 15.74 -27.00
CA ARG A 46 -15.85 16.90 -26.16
C ARG A 46 -17.15 16.70 -25.39
N GLU A 47 -18.17 16.17 -26.06
CA GLU A 47 -19.45 15.84 -25.44
C GLU A 47 -19.28 14.82 -24.31
N LEU A 48 -18.56 13.72 -24.58
CA LEU A 48 -18.31 12.68 -23.59
C LEU A 48 -17.47 13.16 -22.41
N ILE A 49 -16.47 14.02 -22.63
CA ILE A 49 -15.69 14.63 -21.54
C ILE A 49 -16.63 15.38 -20.58
N GLY A 50 -17.55 16.17 -21.12
CA GLY A 50 -18.55 16.89 -20.32
C GLY A 50 -19.47 15.95 -19.54
N LEU A 51 -19.90 14.85 -20.17
CA LEU A 51 -20.74 13.84 -19.54
C LEU A 51 -20.03 13.10 -18.42
N ILE A 52 -18.76 12.74 -18.61
CA ILE A 52 -17.93 12.10 -17.57
C ILE A 52 -17.74 13.06 -16.39
N GLU A 53 -17.44 14.34 -16.65
CA GLU A 53 -17.31 15.32 -15.57
C GLU A 53 -18.62 15.50 -14.79
N ASN A 54 -19.75 15.58 -15.50
CA ASN A 54 -21.07 15.62 -14.91
C ASN A 54 -21.39 14.37 -14.09
N TYR A 55 -20.93 13.19 -14.52
CA TYR A 55 -21.10 11.94 -13.75
C TYR A 55 -20.40 12.02 -12.39
N PHE A 56 -19.14 12.46 -12.34
CA PHE A 56 -18.40 12.61 -11.07
C PHE A 56 -19.05 13.66 -10.16
N VAL A 57 -19.52 14.77 -10.72
CA VAL A 57 -20.20 15.82 -9.95
C VAL A 57 -21.55 15.34 -9.41
N SER A 58 -22.38 14.72 -10.25
CA SER A 58 -23.73 14.25 -9.86
C SER A 58 -23.71 13.13 -8.81
N HIS A 59 -22.68 12.28 -8.84
CA HIS A 59 -22.52 11.19 -7.87
C HIS A 59 -21.66 11.58 -6.65
N ASN A 60 -21.23 12.84 -6.58
CA ASN A 60 -20.33 13.36 -5.54
C ASN A 60 -19.05 12.52 -5.38
N LEU A 61 -18.49 12.09 -6.51
CA LEU A 61 -17.29 11.27 -6.60
C LEU A 61 -16.07 12.13 -6.95
N SER A 62 -14.91 11.80 -6.39
CA SER A 62 -13.65 12.42 -6.75
C SER A 62 -12.96 11.64 -7.86
N TYR A 63 -12.56 12.32 -8.93
CA TYR A 63 -11.72 11.75 -9.98
C TYR A 63 -10.24 11.64 -9.59
N LYS A 64 -9.85 12.11 -8.39
CA LYS A 64 -8.47 12.04 -7.87
C LYS A 64 -8.28 11.03 -6.73
N PHE A 65 -9.36 10.64 -6.06
CA PHE A 65 -9.32 9.84 -4.83
C PHE A 65 -10.41 8.76 -4.84
N PRO A 66 -10.11 7.51 -4.43
CA PRO A 66 -8.84 7.03 -3.85
C PRO A 66 -7.75 6.74 -4.88
N TYR A 67 -8.11 6.56 -6.15
CA TYR A 67 -7.17 6.49 -7.27
C TYR A 67 -7.59 7.44 -8.39
N PRO A 68 -6.63 7.96 -9.17
CA PRO A 68 -6.92 8.92 -10.24
C PRO A 68 -7.58 8.28 -11.46
N VAL A 69 -8.49 9.04 -12.08
CA VAL A 69 -9.10 8.74 -13.37
C VAL A 69 -8.50 9.67 -14.42
N TYR A 70 -7.99 9.10 -15.51
CA TYR A 70 -7.38 9.83 -16.61
C TYR A 70 -8.20 9.67 -17.90
N LEU A 71 -8.33 10.74 -18.67
CA LEU A 71 -8.94 10.71 -20.00
C LEU A 71 -7.84 10.76 -21.06
N ILE A 72 -7.88 9.87 -22.04
CA ILE A 72 -6.96 9.86 -23.18
C ILE A 72 -7.68 10.44 -24.39
N SER A 73 -7.33 11.68 -24.76
CA SER A 73 -7.96 12.44 -25.84
C SER A 73 -6.94 13.36 -26.52
N ASP A 74 -7.22 13.77 -27.76
CA ASP A 74 -6.37 14.72 -28.50
C ASP A 74 -6.68 16.19 -28.16
N HIS A 75 -7.70 16.43 -27.33
CA HIS A 75 -8.07 17.75 -26.81
C HIS A 75 -7.00 18.36 -25.88
N GLU A 76 -7.06 19.67 -25.69
CA GLU A 76 -6.21 20.34 -24.70
C GLU A 76 -6.74 20.15 -23.28
N ALA A 77 -5.83 20.10 -22.31
CA ALA A 77 -6.16 19.92 -20.89
C ALA A 77 -6.98 21.07 -20.28
N SER A 78 -7.14 22.19 -20.99
CA SER A 78 -7.90 23.37 -20.56
C SER A 78 -9.42 23.15 -20.58
N ILE A 79 -9.92 22.11 -21.24
CA ILE A 79 -11.35 21.90 -21.51
C ILE A 79 -12.08 21.26 -20.31
N THR A 80 -11.38 20.57 -19.41
CA THR A 80 -11.99 19.82 -18.31
C THR A 80 -11.15 19.88 -17.03
N LYS A 81 -11.80 19.66 -15.88
CA LYS A 81 -11.10 19.49 -14.60
C LYS A 81 -10.52 18.09 -14.41
N VAL A 82 -10.99 17.11 -15.19
CA VAL A 82 -10.50 15.73 -15.13
C VAL A 82 -9.13 15.67 -15.80
N PRO A 83 -8.13 14.96 -15.21
CA PRO A 83 -6.81 14.82 -15.81
C PRO A 83 -6.88 14.25 -17.23
N LEU A 84 -6.40 15.03 -18.21
CA LEU A 84 -6.40 14.66 -19.62
C LEU A 84 -4.96 14.46 -20.10
N VAL A 85 -4.72 13.36 -20.80
CA VAL A 85 -3.41 12.99 -21.36
C VAL A 85 -3.57 12.70 -22.85
N LYS A 86 -2.56 13.05 -23.65
CA LYS A 86 -2.60 12.79 -25.09
C LYS A 86 -2.19 11.38 -25.44
N LYS A 87 -1.33 10.75 -24.63
CA LYS A 87 -0.81 9.41 -24.89
C LYS A 87 -0.71 8.62 -23.60
N GLN A 88 -0.76 7.29 -23.73
CA GLN A 88 -0.59 6.38 -22.60
C GLN A 88 0.78 6.54 -21.93
N ASP A 89 1.81 6.93 -22.69
CA ASP A 89 3.17 7.17 -22.17
C ASP A 89 3.29 8.37 -21.22
N GLU A 90 2.33 9.29 -21.26
CA GLU A 90 2.27 10.45 -20.37
C GLU A 90 1.67 10.10 -19.00
N LEU A 91 1.13 8.89 -18.84
CA LEU A 91 0.59 8.44 -17.56
C LEU A 91 1.71 8.21 -16.53
N PRO A 92 1.45 8.50 -15.25
CA PRO A 92 2.38 8.15 -14.18
C PRO A 92 2.83 6.69 -14.21
N LYS A 93 4.15 6.50 -14.31
CA LYS A 93 4.79 5.16 -14.40
C LYS A 93 4.54 4.27 -13.18
N PHE A 94 4.11 4.87 -12.07
CA PHE A 94 3.89 4.19 -10.80
C PHE A 94 2.85 3.05 -10.90
N PHE A 95 1.77 3.26 -11.67
CA PHE A 95 0.69 2.26 -11.81
C PHE A 95 0.81 1.40 -13.08
N THR A 96 1.87 1.59 -13.86
CA THR A 96 2.12 0.87 -15.11
C THR A 96 2.93 -0.41 -14.90
N GLN A 97 3.51 -0.59 -13.71
CA GLN A 97 4.29 -1.78 -13.40
C GLN A 97 3.37 -3.00 -13.30
N ARG A 98 3.55 -3.94 -14.23
CA ARG A 98 3.03 -5.29 -14.07
C ARG A 98 3.76 -5.98 -12.93
N ASP A 99 3.04 -6.79 -12.16
CA ASP A 99 3.64 -7.65 -11.14
C ASP A 99 4.81 -8.42 -11.76
N SER A 100 6.03 -8.03 -11.42
CA SER A 100 7.20 -8.85 -11.73
C SER A 100 7.02 -10.17 -11.01
N LYS A 101 7.23 -11.30 -11.70
CA LYS A 101 7.27 -12.59 -11.02
C LYS A 101 8.32 -12.49 -9.92
N MET A 102 7.92 -12.78 -8.69
CA MET A 102 8.83 -12.76 -7.56
C MET A 102 10.02 -13.67 -7.84
N ASN A 103 11.22 -13.18 -7.58
CA ASN A 103 12.42 -13.99 -7.66
C ASN A 103 12.38 -15.09 -6.57
N VAL A 104 13.13 -16.18 -6.75
CA VAL A 104 13.21 -17.30 -5.79
C VAL A 104 13.54 -16.80 -4.38
N LYS A 105 14.48 -15.85 -4.27
CA LYS A 105 14.85 -15.23 -2.98
C LYS A 105 13.69 -14.45 -2.34
N GLU A 106 12.96 -13.69 -3.14
CA GLU A 106 11.81 -12.90 -2.68
C GLU A 106 10.65 -13.80 -2.26
N SER A 107 10.39 -14.86 -3.02
CA SER A 107 9.37 -15.86 -2.71
C SER A 107 9.66 -16.55 -1.39
N HIS A 108 10.93 -16.93 -1.17
CA HIS A 108 11.37 -17.51 0.09
C HIS A 108 11.20 -16.53 1.27
N LEU A 109 11.61 -15.27 1.10
CA LEU A 109 11.43 -14.23 2.13
C LEU A 109 9.95 -13.97 2.45
N ALA A 110 9.09 -13.89 1.43
CA ALA A 110 7.65 -13.71 1.63
C ALA A 110 7.02 -14.91 2.33
N GLY A 111 7.44 -16.13 1.97
CA GLY A 111 7.03 -17.35 2.66
C GLY A 111 7.41 -17.34 4.14
N LYS A 112 8.67 -16.99 4.45
CA LYS A 112 9.14 -16.83 5.83
C LYS A 112 8.35 -15.77 6.59
N ASN A 113 8.13 -14.59 6.00
CA ASN A 113 7.35 -13.52 6.63
C ASN A 113 5.92 -13.95 6.91
N LYS A 114 5.30 -14.70 5.99
CA LYS A 114 3.94 -15.21 6.18
C LYS A 114 3.86 -16.20 7.35
N LEU A 115 4.84 -17.09 7.48
CA LEU A 115 4.93 -18.02 8.61
C LEU A 115 5.10 -17.25 9.93
N LEU A 116 6.03 -16.30 9.99
CA LEU A 116 6.24 -15.45 11.17
C LEU A 116 4.98 -14.66 11.55
N GLN A 117 4.27 -14.10 10.57
CA GLN A 117 3.00 -13.41 10.82
C GLN A 117 1.94 -14.34 11.40
N GLN A 118 1.89 -15.58 10.91
CA GLN A 118 0.97 -16.59 11.42
C GLN A 118 1.35 -17.05 12.84
N GLU A 119 2.63 -17.23 13.12
CA GLU A 119 3.16 -17.51 14.46
C GLU A 119 2.81 -16.38 15.44
N VAL A 120 3.04 -15.12 15.06
CA VAL A 120 2.68 -13.95 15.87
C VAL A 120 1.17 -13.91 16.11
N ARG A 121 0.36 -14.12 15.07
CA ARG A 121 -1.11 -14.10 15.19
C ARG A 121 -1.64 -15.23 16.08
N ASN A 122 -0.99 -16.39 16.04
CA ASN A 122 -1.37 -17.56 16.83
C ASN A 122 -0.72 -17.56 18.23
N SER A 123 0.21 -16.64 18.49
CA SER A 123 0.86 -16.56 19.78
C SER A 123 -0.11 -16.01 20.83
N ASP A 124 -0.14 -16.66 21.99
CA ASP A 124 -0.93 -16.17 23.12
C ASP A 124 -0.23 -14.95 23.71
N ALA A 125 -0.78 -13.77 23.41
CA ALA A 125 -0.26 -12.49 23.89
C ALA A 125 -0.15 -12.46 25.42
N SER A 126 -1.05 -13.13 26.14
CA SER A 126 -1.05 -13.16 27.61
C SER A 126 0.11 -14.00 28.16
N SER A 127 0.41 -15.13 27.52
CA SER A 127 1.58 -15.96 27.87
C SER A 127 2.88 -15.21 27.60
N ASN A 128 3.01 -14.64 26.39
CA ASN A 128 4.22 -13.91 25.99
C ASN A 128 4.54 -12.73 26.91
N THR A 129 3.50 -12.03 27.39
CA THR A 129 3.68 -10.89 28.30
C THR A 129 4.17 -11.37 29.67
N LYS A 130 3.64 -12.48 30.18
CA LYS A 130 4.10 -13.09 31.44
C LYS A 130 5.54 -13.58 31.33
N ASP A 131 5.88 -14.23 30.22
CA ASP A 131 7.23 -14.73 29.98
C ASP A 131 8.25 -13.58 29.92
N ALA A 132 7.90 -12.47 29.27
CA ALA A 132 8.73 -11.27 29.24
C ALA A 132 8.91 -10.64 30.63
N GLN A 133 7.86 -10.61 31.45
CA GLN A 133 7.92 -10.11 32.84
C GLN A 133 8.82 -11.01 33.69
N ASN A 134 8.60 -12.33 33.65
CA ASN A 134 9.40 -13.32 34.38
C ASN A 134 10.88 -13.24 33.98
N TYR A 135 11.17 -13.06 32.70
CA TYR A 135 12.53 -12.88 32.19
C TYR A 135 13.17 -11.60 32.77
N GLY A 136 12.44 -10.49 32.78
CA GLY A 136 12.90 -9.23 33.36
C GLY A 136 13.19 -9.32 34.86
N GLU A 137 12.31 -9.97 35.62
CA GLU A 137 12.48 -10.21 37.06
C GLU A 137 13.69 -11.10 37.34
N ALA A 138 13.84 -12.21 36.60
CA ALA A 138 14.99 -13.10 36.73
C ALA A 138 16.31 -12.36 36.46
N HIS A 139 16.35 -11.52 35.43
CA HIS A 139 17.53 -10.72 35.11
C HIS A 139 17.87 -9.69 36.20
N ARG A 140 16.85 -9.08 36.82
CA ARG A 140 17.05 -8.19 37.95
C ARG A 140 17.65 -8.92 39.15
N ILE A 141 17.11 -10.09 39.49
CA ILE A 141 17.63 -10.92 40.59
C ILE A 141 19.08 -11.32 40.33
N ILE A 142 19.41 -11.75 39.10
CA ILE A 142 20.78 -12.08 38.72
C ILE A 142 21.72 -10.89 38.88
N TYR A 143 21.28 -9.69 38.49
CA TYR A 143 22.06 -8.47 38.64
C TYR A 143 22.35 -8.16 40.13
N GLU A 144 21.32 -8.22 40.98
CA GLU A 144 21.44 -7.97 42.43
C GLU A 144 22.40 -8.98 43.08
N LEU A 145 22.28 -10.28 42.76
CA LEU A 145 23.18 -11.33 43.25
C LEU A 145 24.62 -11.14 42.78
N GLU A 146 24.85 -10.69 41.55
CA GLU A 146 26.21 -10.46 41.04
C GLU A 146 26.87 -9.24 41.71
N GLU A 147 26.11 -8.19 42.03
CA GLU A 147 26.59 -7.06 42.82
C GLU A 147 26.96 -7.49 44.25
N GLU A 148 26.12 -8.29 44.91
CA GLU A 148 26.45 -8.88 46.21
C GLU A 148 27.71 -9.75 46.15
N ARG A 149 27.83 -10.60 45.12
CA ARG A 149 29.01 -11.44 44.90
C ARG A 149 30.28 -10.60 44.77
N LYS A 150 30.23 -9.50 44.02
CA LYS A 150 31.36 -8.56 43.87
C LYS A 150 31.73 -7.95 45.22
N PHE A 151 30.74 -7.53 46.02
CA PHE A 151 30.96 -6.99 47.35
C PHE A 151 31.66 -7.99 48.28
N TYR A 152 31.18 -9.23 48.36
CA TYR A 152 31.83 -10.27 49.17
C TYR A 152 33.25 -10.56 48.71
N ARG A 153 33.48 -10.56 47.39
CA ARG A 153 34.82 -10.73 46.81
C ARG A 153 35.76 -9.59 47.21
N LEU A 154 35.26 -8.36 47.30
CA LEU A 154 36.04 -7.21 47.80
C LEU A 154 36.43 -7.38 49.27
N ILE A 155 35.50 -7.79 50.14
CA ILE A 155 35.79 -8.06 51.56
C ILE A 155 36.86 -9.15 51.68
N LEU A 156 36.67 -10.27 50.99
CA LEU A 156 37.57 -11.42 51.05
C LEU A 156 39.00 -11.03 50.61
N ASN A 157 39.11 -10.26 49.52
CA ASN A 157 40.39 -9.73 49.06
C ASN A 157 41.06 -8.80 50.09
N ARG A 158 40.29 -7.99 50.83
CA ARG A 158 40.83 -7.13 51.90
C ARG A 158 41.32 -7.95 53.09
N LEU A 159 40.58 -8.97 53.51
CA LEU A 159 40.97 -9.86 54.61
C LEU A 159 42.23 -10.67 54.28
N VAL A 160 42.37 -11.13 53.04
CA VAL A 160 43.59 -11.84 52.58
C VAL A 160 44.79 -10.90 52.55
N LYS A 161 44.61 -9.62 52.18
CA LYS A 161 45.69 -8.63 52.19
C LYS A 161 46.11 -8.18 53.59
N GLY A 162 45.18 -8.11 54.56
CA GLY A 162 45.48 -7.72 55.95
C GLY A 162 46.09 -8.83 56.82
N LYS A 163 46.18 -10.06 56.31
CA LYS A 163 46.86 -11.20 56.96
C LYS A 163 48.33 -11.38 56.54
N LYS A 164 48.85 -10.53 55.65
CA LYS A 164 50.28 -10.41 55.32
C LYS A 164 50.86 -9.21 56.05
#